data_AF-W2U531-F1
#
_entry.id   AF-W2U531-F1
#
_cell.length_a   1.000
_cell.length_b   1.000
_cell.length_c   1.000
_cell.angle_alpha   90.00
_cell.angle_beta   90.00
_cell.angle_gamma   90.00
#
_symmetry.space_group_name_H-M   'P 1'
#
loop_
_entity.id
_entity.type
_entity.pdbx_description
1 polymer ?
#
loop_
_entity_poly.entity_id
_entity_poly.type
_entity_poly.pdbx_seq_one_letter_code
_entity_poly.pdbx_strand_id
1 'polypeptide(L)'
;MRGFTLLELLVVLALLGVVFLFLPGTLQASVYRHRAAVSETRAFLQGARTEAIRRGTMVAVVQPHGQENRLLACLDTNHNSDCDLNEAPLRTLILQSSTLELRSGFHPGLRFNALGQLNTGARLVVRTAGHATALCLSLAGRVRESPGGQC
;
A
#
# COMPACT_ATOMS: atom_id res chain seq x y z
N MET A 1 31.53 45.63 -22.75
CA MET A 1 30.52 44.61 -22.36
C MET A 1 29.93 44.06 -23.65
N ARG A 2 30.21 42.80 -24.00
CA ARG A 2 29.62 42.16 -25.19
C ARG A 2 28.22 41.69 -24.82
N GLY A 3 27.20 42.32 -25.39
CA GLY A 3 25.81 41.90 -25.22
C GLY A 3 25.54 40.62 -26.01
N PHE A 4 24.75 39.73 -25.42
CA PHE A 4 24.24 38.53 -26.07
C PHE A 4 23.55 38.90 -27.38
N THR A 5 23.85 38.18 -28.47
CA THR A 5 23.12 38.42 -29.73
C THR A 5 21.73 37.79 -29.63
N LEU A 6 20.75 38.38 -30.33
CA LEU A 6 19.36 37.90 -30.33
C LEU A 6 19.26 36.43 -30.81
N LEU A 7 20.15 36.05 -31.74
CA LEU A 7 20.27 34.70 -32.25
C LEU A 7 20.77 33.72 -31.17
N GLU A 8 21.76 34.13 -30.38
CA GLU A 8 22.31 33.32 -29.29
C GLU A 8 21.26 33.06 -28.20
N LEU A 9 20.42 34.06 -27.89
CA LEU A 9 19.28 33.89 -26.97
C LEU A 9 18.25 32.88 -27.52
N LEU A 10 17.91 32.96 -28.80
CA LEU A 10 16.95 32.04 -29.43
C LEU A 10 17.48 30.59 -29.45
N VAL A 11 18.77 30.41 -29.71
CA VAL A 11 19.39 29.08 -29.70
C VAL A 11 19.39 28.50 -28.28
N VAL A 12 19.71 29.29 -27.26
CA VAL A 12 19.67 28.84 -25.85
C VAL A 12 18.24 28.47 -25.45
N LEU A 13 17.23 29.26 -25.83
CA LEU A 13 15.82 28.93 -25.54
C LEU A 13 15.35 27.67 -26.27
N ALA A 14 15.77 27.46 -27.53
CA ALA A 14 15.46 26.25 -28.27
C ALA A 14 16.08 25.01 -27.60
N LEU A 15 17.35 25.09 -27.18
CA LEU A 15 18.03 24.01 -26.47
C LEU A 15 17.40 23.73 -25.10
N LEU A 16 17.04 24.77 -24.35
CA LEU A 16 16.30 24.62 -23.09
C LEU A 16 14.95 23.94 -23.31
N GLY A 17 14.19 24.33 -24.35
CA GLY A 17 12.93 23.69 -24.70
C GLY A 17 13.07 22.19 -25.00
N VAL A 18 14.12 21.81 -25.73
CA VAL A 18 14.46 20.40 -25.98
C VAL A 18 14.76 19.66 -24.67
N VAL A 19 15.56 20.26 -23.78
CA VAL A 19 15.88 19.66 -22.47
C VAL A 19 14.64 19.50 -21.59
N PHE A 20 13.74 20.49 -21.57
CA PHE A 20 12.50 20.44 -20.78
C PHE A 20 11.54 19.32 -21.22
N LEU A 21 11.54 18.94 -22.49
CA LEU A 21 10.75 17.79 -22.98
C LEU A 21 11.19 16.45 -22.34
N PHE A 22 12.44 16.35 -21.88
CA PHE A 22 12.99 15.15 -21.25
C PHE A 22 13.00 15.20 -19.71
N LEU A 23 12.40 16.23 -19.09
CA LEU A 23 12.37 16.40 -17.63
C LEU A 23 11.27 15.65 -16.82
N PRO A 24 10.37 14.78 -17.33
CA PRO A 24 9.24 14.31 -16.52
C PRO A 24 9.61 13.27 -15.44
N GLY A 25 10.89 12.96 -15.21
CA GLY A 25 11.32 11.85 -14.36
C GLY A 25 11.00 11.99 -12.86
N THR A 26 11.04 13.20 -12.29
CA THR A 26 10.93 13.38 -10.82
C THR A 26 9.49 13.38 -10.32
N LEU A 27 8.55 13.93 -11.09
CA LEU A 27 7.12 13.96 -10.74
C LEU A 27 6.46 12.58 -10.89
N GLN A 28 6.96 11.74 -11.80
CA GLN A 28 6.40 10.41 -12.00
C GLN A 28 6.91 9.40 -10.96
N ALA A 29 8.11 9.61 -10.41
CA ALA A 29 8.71 8.70 -9.43
C ALA A 29 7.82 8.52 -8.18
N SER A 30 7.18 9.57 -7.67
CA SER A 30 6.26 9.48 -6.53
C SER A 30 5.01 8.64 -6.88
N VAL A 31 4.45 8.84 -8.07
CA VAL A 31 3.29 8.08 -8.56
C VAL A 31 3.63 6.60 -8.72
N TYR A 32 4.79 6.27 -9.30
CA TYR A 32 5.22 4.88 -9.45
C TYR A 32 5.49 4.22 -8.09
N ARG A 33 6.14 4.92 -7.15
CA ARG A 33 6.33 4.43 -5.78
C ARG A 33 5.00 4.18 -5.08
N HIS A 34 4.02 5.08 -5.25
CA HIS A 34 2.70 4.90 -4.68
C HIS A 34 1.99 3.66 -5.25
N ARG A 35 2.01 3.47 -6.58
CA ARG A 35 1.44 2.29 -7.23
C ARG A 35 2.12 1.00 -6.79
N ALA A 36 3.45 1.02 -6.64
CA ALA A 36 4.20 -0.12 -6.11
C ALA A 36 3.76 -0.47 -4.68
N ALA A 37 3.68 0.52 -3.79
CA ALA A 37 3.22 0.34 -2.41
C ALA A 37 1.79 -0.23 -2.33
N VAL A 38 0.86 0.25 -3.17
CA VAL A 38 -0.51 -0.28 -3.27
C VAL A 38 -0.50 -1.73 -3.76
N SER A 39 0.29 -2.02 -4.80
CA SER A 39 0.43 -3.36 -5.36
C SER A 39 1.01 -4.36 -4.35
N GLU A 40 2.07 -3.99 -3.64
CA GLU A 40 2.68 -4.81 -2.58
C GLU A 40 1.69 -5.08 -1.45
N THR A 41 0.94 -4.05 -1.03
CA THR A 41 -0.08 -4.18 0.01
C THR A 41 -1.21 -5.11 -0.43
N ARG A 42 -1.66 -5.00 -1.69
CA ARG A 42 -2.66 -5.91 -2.27
C ARG A 42 -2.13 -7.35 -2.35
N ALA A 43 -0.90 -7.54 -2.79
CA ALA A 43 -0.25 -8.85 -2.85
C ALA A 43 -0.11 -9.47 -1.46
N PHE A 44 0.22 -8.67 -0.45
CA PHE A 44 0.26 -9.10 0.94
C PHE A 44 -1.11 -9.60 1.43
N LEU A 45 -2.19 -8.85 1.19
CA LEU A 45 -3.56 -9.26 1.56
C LEU A 45 -3.99 -10.56 0.86
N GLN A 46 -3.69 -10.70 -0.45
CA GLN A 46 -3.96 -11.95 -1.18
C GLN A 46 -3.10 -13.11 -0.65
N GLY A 47 -1.86 -12.84 -0.26
CA GLY A 47 -0.98 -13.79 0.40
C GLY A 47 -1.56 -14.28 1.72
N ALA A 48 -2.01 -13.38 2.59
CA ALA A 48 -2.64 -13.74 3.87
C ALA A 48 -3.91 -14.59 3.66
N ARG A 49 -4.77 -14.20 2.72
CA ARG A 49 -5.95 -14.99 2.31
C ARG A 49 -5.57 -16.39 1.83
N THR A 50 -4.52 -16.49 1.02
CA THR A 50 -4.05 -17.78 0.49
C THR A 50 -3.45 -18.65 1.59
N GLU A 51 -2.75 -18.08 2.57
CA GLU A 51 -2.27 -18.84 3.73
C GLU A 51 -3.43 -19.42 4.56
N ALA A 52 -4.51 -18.64 4.76
CA ALA A 52 -5.71 -19.12 5.46
C ALA A 52 -6.35 -20.33 4.76
N ILE A 53 -6.54 -20.22 3.43
CA ILE A 53 -7.10 -21.30 2.61
C ILE A 53 -6.17 -22.53 2.61
N ARG A 54 -4.87 -22.33 2.36
CA ARG A 54 -3.89 -23.41 2.25
C ARG A 54 -3.78 -24.22 3.55
N ARG A 55 -3.87 -23.55 4.69
CA ARG A 55 -3.71 -24.16 6.01
C ARG A 55 -5.04 -24.63 6.61
N GLY A 56 -6.18 -24.28 5.99
CA GLY A 56 -7.50 -24.60 6.51
C GLY A 56 -7.80 -23.95 7.87
N THR A 57 -7.18 -22.80 8.17
CA THR A 57 -7.30 -22.12 9.48
C THR A 57 -7.41 -20.61 9.30
N MET A 58 -7.59 -19.86 10.39
CA MET A 58 -7.69 -18.41 10.32
C MET A 58 -6.33 -17.74 10.33
N VAL A 59 -6.24 -16.65 9.56
CA VAL A 59 -5.07 -15.79 9.50
C VAL A 59 -5.51 -14.36 9.82
N ALA A 60 -5.03 -13.81 10.93
CA ALA A 60 -5.22 -12.41 11.26
C ALA A 60 -4.28 -11.53 10.43
N VAL A 61 -4.74 -10.33 10.10
CA VAL A 61 -3.97 -9.28 9.46
C VAL A 61 -4.03 -8.05 10.33
N VAL A 62 -2.89 -7.69 10.91
CA VAL A 62 -2.82 -6.62 11.90
C VAL A 62 -1.82 -5.56 11.49
N GLN A 63 -2.09 -4.35 11.95
CA GLN A 63 -1.15 -3.25 11.93
C GLN A 63 -0.57 -3.09 13.34
N PRO A 64 0.72 -3.40 13.57
CA PRO A 64 1.31 -3.28 14.89
C PRO A 64 1.24 -1.85 15.42
N HIS A 65 0.91 -1.70 16.70
CA HIS A 65 0.78 -0.39 17.32
C HIS A 65 2.08 0.41 17.21
N GLY A 66 1.99 1.67 16.75
CA GLY A 66 3.14 2.55 16.53
C GLY A 66 3.99 2.22 15.30
N GLN A 67 3.61 1.25 14.47
CA GLN A 67 4.30 0.91 13.22
C GLN A 67 3.39 1.13 12.01
N GLU A 68 3.25 2.41 11.63
CA GLU A 68 2.37 2.82 10.54
C GLU A 68 2.80 2.29 9.17
N ASN A 69 4.02 1.81 9.00
CA ASN A 69 4.53 1.31 7.74
C ASN A 69 4.56 -0.22 7.64
N ARG A 70 4.01 -0.92 8.64
CA ARG A 70 4.11 -2.37 8.76
C ARG A 70 2.75 -3.04 8.85
N LEU A 71 2.65 -4.19 8.19
CA LEU A 71 1.56 -5.16 8.39
C LEU A 71 2.13 -6.54 8.69
N LEU A 72 1.43 -7.25 9.56
CA LEU A 72 1.72 -8.64 9.91
C LEU A 72 0.53 -9.51 9.55
N ALA A 73 0.82 -10.72 9.08
CA ALA A 73 -0.15 -11.77 8.96
C ALA A 73 0.34 -12.98 9.75
N CYS A 74 -0.49 -13.51 10.63
CA CYS A 74 -0.17 -14.58 11.59
C CYS A 74 -1.34 -15.55 11.68
N LEU A 75 -1.09 -16.74 12.23
CA LEU A 75 -2.17 -17.66 12.56
C LEU A 75 -2.94 -17.11 13.75
N ASP A 76 -4.27 -17.00 13.62
CA ASP A 76 -5.16 -16.56 14.71
C ASP A 76 -5.69 -17.79 15.45
N THR A 77 -4.90 -18.31 16.40
CA THR A 77 -5.20 -19.59 17.06
C THR A 77 -6.22 -19.44 18.19
N ASN A 78 -6.20 -18.29 18.89
CA ASN A 78 -7.11 -17.97 19.97
C ASN A 78 -8.34 -17.15 19.54
N HIS A 79 -8.47 -16.90 18.22
CA HIS A 79 -9.61 -16.22 17.62
C HIS A 79 -9.76 -14.74 18.05
N ASN A 80 -8.69 -14.10 18.51
CA ASN A 80 -8.71 -12.69 18.94
C ASN A 80 -8.54 -11.69 17.79
N SER A 81 -8.27 -12.18 16.57
CA SER A 81 -7.96 -11.35 15.40
C SER A 81 -6.75 -10.44 15.61
N ASP A 82 -5.77 -10.89 16.39
CA ASP A 82 -4.48 -10.23 16.59
C ASP A 82 -3.32 -11.15 16.17
N CYS A 83 -2.09 -10.64 16.23
CA CYS A 83 -0.88 -11.45 16.23
C CYS A 83 -0.25 -11.45 17.62
N ASP A 84 -0.47 -12.53 18.38
CA ASP A 84 0.08 -12.65 19.73
C ASP A 84 1.58 -12.98 19.75
N LEU A 85 2.21 -12.82 20.92
CA LEU A 85 3.65 -13.11 21.12
C LEU A 85 4.06 -14.54 20.73
N ASN A 86 3.13 -15.51 20.85
CA ASN A 86 3.37 -16.91 20.52
C ASN A 86 3.01 -17.24 19.05
N GLU A 87 2.47 -16.29 18.30
CA GLU A 87 2.00 -16.45 16.93
C GLU A 87 2.99 -15.80 15.97
N ALA A 88 3.99 -16.58 15.55
CA ALA A 88 5.01 -16.09 14.63
C ALA A 88 4.36 -15.58 13.32
N PRO A 89 4.78 -14.40 12.81
CA PRO A 89 4.20 -13.84 11.60
C PRO A 89 4.54 -14.74 10.39
N LEU A 90 3.51 -15.20 9.70
CA LEU A 90 3.62 -15.93 8.44
C LEU A 90 4.12 -15.02 7.32
N ARG A 91 3.67 -13.77 7.32
CA ARG A 91 4.09 -12.74 6.37
C ARG A 91 4.26 -11.41 7.09
N THR A 92 5.24 -10.65 6.64
CA THR A 92 5.48 -9.28 7.06
C THR A 92 5.60 -8.41 5.82
N LEU A 93 4.91 -7.28 5.82
CA LEU A 93 5.09 -6.21 4.85
C LEU A 93 5.67 -5.00 5.59
N ILE A 94 6.73 -4.41 5.05
CA ILE A 94 7.29 -3.15 5.53
C ILE A 94 7.45 -2.23 4.32
N LEU A 95 6.76 -1.10 4.34
CA LEU A 95 6.88 -0.08 3.30
C LEU A 95 7.92 0.96 3.72
N GLN A 96 8.90 1.26 2.87
CA GLN A 96 10.00 2.16 3.23
C GLN A 96 9.61 3.65 3.19
N SER A 97 8.71 4.03 2.28
CA SER A 97 8.33 5.43 2.05
C SER A 97 6.82 5.64 2.02
N SER A 98 6.06 4.72 2.62
CA SER A 98 4.60 4.79 2.67
C SER A 98 4.10 4.45 4.06
N THR A 99 2.99 5.07 4.43
CA THR A 99 2.24 4.70 5.63
C THR A 99 0.99 3.93 5.25
N LEU A 100 0.53 3.13 6.19
CA LEU A 100 -0.63 2.27 6.15
C LEU A 100 -1.56 2.71 7.26
N GLU A 101 -2.86 2.62 7.01
CA GLU A 101 -3.88 2.84 8.02
C GLU A 101 -4.92 1.75 7.86
N LEU A 102 -4.88 0.74 8.73
CA LEU A 102 -5.86 -0.32 8.76
C LEU A 102 -7.04 0.07 9.67
N ARG A 103 -8.23 0.04 9.11
CA ARG A 103 -9.50 0.24 9.83
C ARG A 103 -10.42 -0.94 9.54
N SER A 104 -10.93 -1.58 10.57
CA SER A 104 -11.89 -2.68 10.47
C SER A 104 -13.03 -2.48 11.47
N GLY A 105 -14.16 -3.13 11.21
CA GLY A 105 -15.32 -3.08 12.11
C GLY A 105 -15.06 -3.68 13.50
N PHE A 106 -14.01 -4.50 13.65
CA PHE A 106 -13.51 -5.03 14.90
C PHE A 106 -12.02 -4.70 15.02
N HIS A 107 -11.57 -4.22 16.18
CA HIS A 107 -10.15 -4.07 16.53
C HIS A 107 -9.74 -5.24 17.43
N PRO A 108 -8.55 -5.86 17.27
CA PRO A 108 -7.37 -5.33 16.54
C PRO A 108 -7.23 -5.72 15.06
N GLY A 109 -8.19 -6.42 14.46
CA GLY A 109 -8.42 -6.28 13.03
C GLY A 109 -8.45 -7.55 12.21
N LEU A 110 -9.37 -7.53 11.27
CA LEU A 110 -9.36 -8.32 10.03
C LEU A 110 -8.71 -9.71 10.08
N ARG A 111 -9.51 -10.77 9.98
CA ARG A 111 -9.01 -12.13 9.73
C ARG A 111 -9.65 -12.77 8.53
N PHE A 112 -8.86 -13.56 7.81
CA PHE A 112 -9.34 -14.50 6.79
C PHE A 112 -9.62 -15.86 7.43
N ASN A 113 -10.73 -16.50 7.07
CA ASN A 113 -11.02 -17.90 7.44
C ASN A 113 -10.51 -18.88 6.35
N ALA A 114 -10.71 -20.18 6.58
CA ALA A 114 -10.34 -21.25 5.64
C ALA A 114 -11.00 -21.15 4.26
N LEU A 115 -12.12 -20.42 4.13
CA LEU A 115 -12.80 -20.15 2.86
C LEU A 115 -12.29 -18.86 2.17
N GLY A 116 -11.30 -18.20 2.76
CA GLY A 116 -10.77 -16.92 2.31
C GLY A 116 -11.76 -15.76 2.48
N GLN A 117 -12.75 -15.90 3.36
CA GLN A 117 -13.71 -14.85 3.71
C GLN A 117 -13.20 -14.06 4.91
N LEU A 118 -13.66 -12.82 5.01
CA LEU A 118 -13.32 -11.91 6.10
C LEU A 118 -14.38 -11.95 7.19
N ASN A 119 -13.95 -11.79 8.44
CA ASN A 119 -14.85 -11.64 9.60
C ASN A 119 -15.60 -10.31 9.60
N THR A 120 -15.05 -9.27 8.98
CA THR A 120 -15.65 -7.93 8.92
C THR A 120 -15.22 -7.19 7.66
N GLY A 121 -15.97 -6.16 7.28
CA GLY A 121 -15.52 -5.19 6.28
C GLY A 121 -14.32 -4.41 6.82
N ALA A 122 -13.38 -4.09 5.92
CA ALA A 122 -12.22 -3.31 6.30
C ALA A 122 -11.76 -2.38 5.18
N ARG A 123 -10.96 -1.40 5.60
CA ARG A 123 -10.37 -0.38 4.78
C ARG A 123 -8.91 -0.26 5.17
N LEU A 124 -8.04 -0.43 4.20
CA LEU A 124 -6.61 -0.25 4.37
C LEU A 124 -6.15 0.88 3.46
N VAL A 125 -5.77 2.02 4.04
CA VAL A 125 -5.31 3.18 3.27
C VAL A 125 -3.80 3.13 3.15
N VAL A 126 -3.29 3.20 1.93
CA VAL A 126 -1.86 3.39 1.64
C VAL A 126 -1.63 4.85 1.31
N ARG A 127 -0.66 5.50 1.96
CA ARG A 127 -0.28 6.90 1.70
C ARG A 127 1.20 6.99 1.32
N THR A 128 1.49 7.66 0.22
CA THR A 128 2.87 7.84 -0.30
C THR A 128 3.00 9.23 -0.88
N ALA A 129 3.87 10.08 -0.32
CA ALA A 129 4.21 11.39 -0.88
C ALA A 129 3.00 12.23 -1.37
N GLY A 130 1.94 12.33 -0.56
CA GLY A 130 0.72 13.09 -0.88
C GLY A 130 -0.35 12.32 -1.69
N HIS A 131 -0.04 11.13 -2.20
CA HIS A 131 -1.03 10.25 -2.82
C HIS A 131 -1.65 9.31 -1.78
N ALA A 132 -2.94 9.01 -1.92
CA ALA A 132 -3.68 8.09 -1.06
C ALA A 132 -4.61 7.19 -1.87
N THR A 133 -4.52 5.88 -1.60
CA THR A 133 -5.39 4.86 -2.20
C THR A 133 -5.92 3.96 -1.11
N ALA A 134 -7.23 3.69 -1.11
CA ALA A 134 -7.84 2.72 -0.22
C ALA A 134 -7.96 1.35 -0.89
N LEU A 135 -7.65 0.31 -0.12
CA LEU A 135 -7.99 -1.07 -0.39
C LEU A 135 -9.22 -1.43 0.44
N CYS A 136 -10.36 -1.53 -0.25
CA CYS A 136 -11.65 -1.86 0.33
C CYS A 136 -11.83 -3.37 0.33
N LEU A 137 -12.01 -3.91 1.54
CA LEU A 137 -12.12 -5.33 1.82
C LEU A 137 -13.57 -5.67 2.16
N SER A 138 -14.15 -6.57 1.38
CA SER A 138 -15.51 -7.08 1.60
C SER A 138 -15.50 -8.42 2.31
N LEU A 139 -16.62 -8.80 2.95
CA LEU A 139 -16.77 -10.09 3.64
C LEU A 139 -16.41 -11.32 2.78
N ALA A 140 -16.60 -11.24 1.46
CA ALA A 140 -16.20 -12.30 0.52
C ALA A 140 -14.67 -12.45 0.34
N GLY A 141 -13.86 -11.62 1.00
CA GLY A 141 -12.40 -11.58 0.86
C GLY A 141 -11.92 -10.88 -0.41
N ARG A 142 -12.81 -10.21 -1.15
CA ARG A 142 -12.45 -9.42 -2.33
C ARG A 142 -11.83 -8.09 -1.91
N VAL A 143 -10.68 -7.78 -2.51
CA VAL A 143 -9.97 -6.50 -2.36
C VAL A 143 -10.26 -5.63 -3.58
N ARG A 144 -10.78 -4.41 -3.37
CA ARG A 144 -11.03 -3.40 -4.41
C ARG A 144 -10.22 -2.15 -4.12
N GLU A 145 -9.54 -1.63 -5.14
CA GLU A 145 -8.85 -0.33 -5.05
C GLU A 145 -9.85 0.83 -5.23
N SER A 146 -9.68 1.88 -4.45
CA SER A 146 -10.49 3.10 -4.51
C SER A 146 -9.59 4.34 -4.32
N PRO A 147 -9.55 5.26 -5.31
CA PRO A 147 -8.80 6.51 -5.19
C PRO A 147 -9.33 7.41 -4.06
N GLY A 148 -8.48 8.30 -3.52
CA GLY A 148 -8.91 9.28 -2.52
C GLY A 148 -9.13 8.68 -1.13
N GLY A 149 -8.74 7.43 -0.96
CA GLY A 149 -8.69 6.77 0.33
C GLY A 149 -10.04 6.35 0.88
N GLN A 150 -11.17 6.47 0.17
CA GLN A 150 -12.51 6.11 0.66
C GLN A 150 -13.02 4.75 0.14
N CYS A 151 -13.73 4.05 1.02
CA CYS A 151 -14.63 2.93 0.72
C CYS A 151 -16.04 3.41 1.06
#